data_AF-A0A1M7KHV5-F1
#
_entry.id   AF-A0A1M7KHV5-F1
#
_cell.length_a   1.000
_cell.length_b   1.000
_cell.length_c   1.000
_cell.angle_alpha   90.00
_cell.angle_beta   90.00
_cell.angle_gamma   90.00
#
_symmetry.space_group_name_H-M   'P 1'
#
loop_
_entity.id
_entity.type
_entity.pdbx_description
1 polymer ?
#
loop_
_entity_poly.entity_id
_entity_poly.type
_entity_poly.pdbx_seq_one_letter_code
_entity_poly.pdbx_strand_id
1 'polypeptide(L)'
;MKMRKIYLLFTDTGTMLSRMINLCTKSTLNHSSIAFDSSLTEVYSFGRKQAYNPWSGGFVKENLRTPFFSHSKCAIYQLTITDEMYQLLWQRIKKMEVETEQYRYNLLGLFGVLFNMELNRQHAYFCSEFVVTLLKEAGIYLNDKPACLIKPQDLKEWHALKLTYHGDLPVYLQQHGGYEVQVPLWKRIYN
;
A
#
# COMPACT_ATOMS: atom_id res chain seq x y z
N MET A 1 26.88 -10.57 0.89
CA MET A 1 25.47 -10.67 0.47
C MET A 1 25.02 -9.29 0.00
N LYS A 2 24.46 -9.15 -1.21
CA LYS A 2 24.01 -7.85 -1.73
C LYS A 2 22.69 -7.46 -1.07
N MET A 3 22.59 -6.22 -0.59
CA MET A 3 21.39 -5.69 0.04
C MET A 3 20.63 -4.79 -0.94
N ARG A 4 19.30 -4.83 -0.88
CA ARG A 4 18.40 -3.95 -1.61
C ARG A 4 17.40 -3.29 -0.66
N LYS A 5 16.79 -2.22 -1.14
CA LYS A 5 15.77 -1.47 -0.42
C LYS A 5 14.44 -1.64 -1.12
N ILE A 6 13.41 -1.88 -0.32
CA ILE A 6 12.02 -1.72 -0.72
C ILE A 6 11.37 -0.67 0.19
N TYR A 7 10.20 -0.19 -0.21
CA TYR A 7 9.49 0.85 0.51
C TYR A 7 8.06 0.40 0.78
N LEU A 8 7.59 0.61 2.01
CA LEU A 8 6.20 0.43 2.38
C LEU A 8 5.58 1.81 2.56
N LEU A 9 4.46 2.03 1.87
CA LEU A 9 3.76 3.29 1.86
C LEU A 9 2.45 3.13 2.59
N PHE A 10 2.16 4.07 3.47
CA PHE A 10 0.86 4.19 4.12
C PHE A 10 0.26 5.51 3.70
N THR A 11 -0.86 5.50 2.99
CA THR A 11 -1.48 6.70 2.44
C THR A 11 -2.89 6.91 2.95
N ASP A 12 -3.29 8.17 3.10
CA ASP A 12 -4.68 8.55 3.27
C ASP A 12 -5.21 9.07 1.93
N THR A 13 -6.12 8.31 1.33
CA THR A 13 -6.73 8.63 0.03
C THR A 13 -8.05 9.39 0.17
N GLY A 14 -8.51 9.69 1.39
CA GLY A 14 -9.68 10.55 1.65
C GLY A 14 -11.03 10.04 1.12
N THR A 15 -11.07 8.84 0.55
CA THR A 15 -12.28 8.26 -0.08
C THR A 15 -13.34 7.83 0.93
N MET A 16 -14.61 7.76 0.51
CA MET A 16 -15.73 7.36 1.38
C MET A 16 -15.48 6.02 2.11
N LEU A 17 -14.83 5.06 1.44
CA LEU A 17 -14.40 3.80 2.06
C LEU A 17 -13.32 4.01 3.13
N SER A 18 -12.31 4.84 2.86
CA SER A 18 -11.31 5.21 3.87
C SER A 18 -11.94 5.91 5.06
N ARG A 19 -12.94 6.78 4.84
CA ARG A 19 -13.70 7.46 5.90
C ARG A 19 -14.56 6.49 6.72
N MET A 20 -15.19 5.51 6.08
CA MET A 20 -15.97 4.46 6.76
C MET A 20 -15.07 3.55 7.59
N ILE A 21 -13.92 3.12 7.04
CA ILE A 21 -12.92 2.34 7.78
C ILE A 21 -12.29 3.20 8.90
N ASN A 22 -11.99 4.48 8.67
CA ASN A 22 -11.50 5.43 9.70
C ASN A 22 -12.50 5.53 10.87
N LEU A 23 -13.81 5.60 10.57
CA LEU A 23 -14.88 5.66 11.58
C LEU A 23 -14.95 4.36 12.40
N CYS A 24 -14.76 3.20 11.78
CA CYS A 24 -14.77 1.91 12.47
C CYS A 24 -13.46 1.59 13.22
N THR A 25 -12.31 2.08 12.73
CA THR A 25 -10.97 1.69 13.25
C THR A 25 -10.24 2.80 14.00
N LYS A 26 -10.78 4.04 14.04
CA LYS A 26 -10.15 5.23 14.62
C LYS A 26 -8.70 5.47 14.15
N SER A 27 -8.37 4.98 12.96
CA SER A 27 -7.02 4.98 12.40
C SER A 27 -6.92 5.96 11.23
N THR A 28 -5.74 6.56 11.02
CA THR A 28 -5.38 7.36 9.84
C THR A 28 -4.32 6.62 9.01
N LEU A 29 -4.26 6.90 7.69
CA LEU A 29 -3.40 6.21 6.71
C LEU A 29 -3.74 4.71 6.56
N ASN A 30 -4.96 4.43 6.12
CA ASN A 30 -5.52 3.07 6.06
C ASN A 30 -5.17 2.29 4.80
N HIS A 31 -4.55 2.94 3.80
CA HIS A 31 -4.13 2.26 2.60
C HIS A 31 -2.64 1.93 2.70
N SER A 32 -2.27 0.70 2.35
CA SER A 32 -0.88 0.26 2.36
C SER A 32 -0.45 -0.31 1.02
N SER A 33 0.74 0.09 0.56
CA SER A 33 1.32 -0.30 -0.73
C SER A 33 2.79 -0.67 -0.54
N ILE A 34 3.33 -1.48 -1.45
CA ILE A 34 4.75 -1.83 -1.54
C ILE A 34 5.35 -1.20 -2.79
N ALA A 35 6.54 -0.63 -2.68
CA ALA A 35 7.29 -0.08 -3.80
C ALA A 35 8.72 -0.62 -3.85
N PHE A 36 9.25 -0.75 -5.06
CA PHE A 36 10.56 -1.35 -5.33
C PHE A 36 11.65 -0.30 -5.64
N ASP A 37 11.29 0.98 -5.63
CA ASP A 37 12.18 2.11 -5.91
C ASP A 37 11.83 3.33 -5.04
N SER A 38 12.81 4.19 -4.77
CA SER A 38 12.62 5.40 -3.96
C SER A 38 11.81 6.49 -4.67
N SER A 39 11.78 6.47 -6.00
CA SER A 39 11.02 7.41 -6.83
C SER A 39 9.52 7.09 -6.90
N LEU A 40 9.11 5.98 -6.28
CA LEU A 40 7.74 5.47 -6.25
C LEU A 40 7.14 5.36 -7.65
N THR A 41 7.87 4.72 -8.58
CA THR A 41 7.40 4.41 -9.94
C THR A 41 6.83 3.01 -10.06
N GLU A 42 7.38 2.07 -9.29
CA GLU A 42 6.96 0.66 -9.22
C GLU A 42 6.26 0.42 -7.87
N VAL A 43 5.04 0.98 -7.74
CA VAL A 43 4.20 0.86 -6.55
C VAL A 43 3.05 -0.11 -6.81
N TYR A 44 2.81 -1.02 -5.87
CA TYR A 44 1.82 -2.08 -5.98
C TYR A 44 0.97 -2.17 -4.72
N SER A 45 -0.32 -2.40 -4.88
CA SER A 45 -1.26 -2.59 -3.78
C SER A 45 -2.40 -3.53 -4.18
N PHE A 46 -3.18 -3.96 -3.17
CA PHE A 46 -4.52 -4.48 -3.41
C PHE A 46 -5.54 -3.40 -3.07
N GLY A 47 -6.35 -3.02 -4.04
CA GLY A 47 -7.25 -1.87 -3.91
C GLY A 47 -8.25 -1.77 -5.05
N ARG A 48 -8.91 -0.61 -5.14
CA ARG A 48 -9.87 -0.34 -6.22
C ARG A 48 -9.12 -0.13 -7.54
N LYS A 49 -9.55 -0.82 -8.60
CA LYS A 49 -9.04 -0.63 -9.98
C LYS A 49 -9.53 0.70 -10.58
N GLN A 50 -10.63 1.26 -10.07
CA GLN A 50 -11.14 2.58 -10.46
C GLN A 50 -11.49 3.42 -9.23
N ALA A 51 -11.01 4.68 -9.21
CA ALA A 51 -11.20 5.60 -8.08
C ALA A 51 -12.68 5.84 -7.71
N TYR A 52 -13.56 5.84 -8.71
CA TYR A 52 -15.00 6.14 -8.57
C TYR A 52 -15.90 4.91 -8.51
N ASN A 53 -15.39 3.71 -8.78
CA ASN A 53 -16.16 2.48 -8.72
C ASN A 53 -15.69 1.63 -7.53
N PRO A 54 -16.43 1.59 -6.41
CA PRO A 54 -16.03 0.79 -5.27
C PRO A 54 -16.04 -0.71 -5.60
N TRP A 55 -16.85 -1.16 -6.56
CA TRP A 55 -17.13 -2.56 -6.87
C TRP A 55 -16.05 -3.27 -7.71
N SER A 56 -15.10 -2.53 -8.29
CA SER A 56 -13.98 -3.10 -9.05
C SER A 56 -12.68 -2.91 -8.27
N GLY A 57 -12.20 -3.98 -7.65
CA GLY A 57 -10.90 -4.01 -7.00
C GLY A 57 -10.06 -5.22 -7.43
N GLY A 58 -8.81 -5.25 -7.00
CA GLY A 58 -7.88 -6.36 -7.20
C GLY A 58 -6.44 -5.91 -6.99
N PHE A 59 -5.50 -6.67 -7.54
CA PHE A 59 -4.10 -6.24 -7.65
C PHE A 59 -4.00 -5.01 -8.58
N VAL A 60 -3.28 -3.98 -8.14
CA VAL A 60 -3.13 -2.71 -8.86
C VAL A 60 -1.67 -2.26 -8.83
N LYS A 61 -1.15 -1.87 -10.00
CA LYS A 61 0.04 -1.01 -10.09
C LYS A 61 -0.39 0.44 -9.95
N GLU A 62 -0.01 1.09 -8.86
CA GLU A 62 -0.49 2.42 -8.51
C GLU A 62 0.29 3.52 -9.23
N ASN A 63 -0.44 4.44 -9.85
CA ASN A 63 0.14 5.68 -10.34
C ASN A 63 -0.12 6.82 -9.33
N LEU A 64 0.86 7.03 -8.45
CA LEU A 64 0.82 8.07 -7.41
C LEU A 64 0.92 9.50 -7.96
N ARG A 65 1.19 9.67 -9.26
CA ARG A 65 1.25 10.99 -9.94
C ARG A 65 -0.09 11.41 -10.53
N THR A 66 -1.14 10.63 -10.31
CA THR A 66 -2.50 10.99 -10.75
C THR A 66 -3.11 12.07 -9.85
N PRO A 67 -4.04 12.91 -10.36
CA PRO A 67 -4.72 13.93 -9.55
C PRO A 67 -5.41 13.39 -8.30
N PHE A 68 -5.77 12.10 -8.29
CA PHE A 68 -6.38 11.42 -7.15
C PHE A 68 -5.53 11.51 -5.86
N PHE A 69 -4.21 11.49 -5.98
CA PHE A 69 -3.27 11.54 -4.84
C PHE A 69 -2.75 12.95 -4.53
N SER A 70 -3.21 13.98 -5.25
CA SER A 70 -2.71 15.37 -5.14
C SER A 70 -2.90 16.01 -3.76
N HIS A 71 -3.79 15.46 -2.93
CA HIS A 71 -4.05 15.91 -1.57
C HIS A 71 -3.78 14.82 -0.51
N SER A 72 -3.17 13.71 -0.91
CA SER A 72 -2.89 12.60 0.00
C SER A 72 -1.71 12.88 0.91
N LYS A 73 -1.89 12.54 2.19
CA LYS A 73 -0.78 12.41 3.14
C LYS A 73 -0.24 10.99 3.10
N CYS A 74 1.06 10.85 3.31
CA CYS A 74 1.73 9.57 3.34
C CYS A 74 2.74 9.46 4.49
N ALA A 75 2.96 8.22 4.93
CA ALA A 75 4.16 7.81 5.65
C ALA A 75 4.88 6.75 4.79
N ILE A 76 6.16 6.96 4.53
CA ILE A 76 6.99 6.07 3.71
C ILE A 76 8.05 5.47 4.63
N TYR A 77 8.08 4.15 4.64
CA TYR A 77 9.05 3.36 5.39
C TYR A 77 9.96 2.63 4.42
N GLN A 78 11.24 2.55 4.74
CA GLN A 78 12.23 1.77 4.02
C GLN A 78 12.50 0.47 4.78
N LEU A 79 12.58 -0.64 4.03
CA LEU A 79 13.06 -1.91 4.53
C LEU A 79 14.29 -2.34 3.71
N THR A 80 15.33 -2.79 4.40
CA THR A 80 16.54 -3.30 3.75
C THR A 80 16.53 -4.82 3.79
N ILE A 81 16.57 -5.46 2.64
CA ILE A 81 16.44 -6.92 2.48
C ILE A 81 17.57 -7.46 1.61
N THR A 82 17.76 -8.77 1.61
CA THR A 82 18.76 -9.41 0.75
C THR A 82 18.29 -9.39 -0.70
N ASP A 83 19.22 -9.50 -1.66
CA ASP A 83 18.88 -9.58 -3.09
C ASP A 83 17.95 -10.77 -3.38
N GLU A 84 18.17 -11.92 -2.72
CA GLU A 84 17.33 -13.12 -2.84
C GLU A 84 15.88 -12.85 -2.43
N MET A 85 15.66 -12.24 -1.26
CA MET A 85 14.34 -11.84 -0.78
C MET A 85 13.67 -10.84 -1.74
N TYR A 86 14.46 -9.89 -2.27
CA TYR A 86 13.97 -8.95 -3.26
C TYR A 86 13.50 -9.65 -4.54
N GLN A 87 14.27 -10.62 -5.06
CA GLN A 87 13.86 -11.37 -6.26
C GLN A 87 12.58 -12.17 -6.02
N LEU A 88 12.43 -12.80 -4.85
CA LEU A 88 11.20 -13.52 -4.48
C LEU A 88 9.98 -12.59 -4.49
N LEU A 89 10.09 -11.43 -3.83
CA LEU A 89 9.03 -10.42 -3.84
C LEU A 89 8.70 -9.95 -5.26
N TRP A 90 9.74 -9.64 -6.05
CA TRP A 90 9.58 -9.13 -7.40
C TRP A 90 8.92 -10.16 -8.34
N GLN A 91 9.36 -11.41 -8.30
CA GLN A 91 8.75 -12.50 -9.07
C GLN A 91 7.28 -12.69 -8.69
N ARG A 92 6.96 -12.62 -7.40
CA ARG A 92 5.57 -12.74 -6.93
C ARG A 92 4.70 -11.60 -7.45
N ILE A 93 5.19 -10.37 -7.38
CA ILE A 93 4.53 -9.18 -7.93
C ILE A 93 4.31 -9.31 -9.44
N LYS A 94 5.32 -9.73 -10.19
CA LYS A 94 5.22 -9.90 -11.65
C LYS A 94 4.25 -11.02 -12.04
N LYS A 95 4.24 -12.11 -11.28
CA LYS A 95 3.24 -13.17 -11.46
C LYS A 95 1.82 -12.61 -11.24
N MET A 96 1.60 -11.87 -10.15
CA MET A 96 0.30 -11.23 -9.88
C MET A 96 -0.09 -10.21 -10.96
N GLU A 97 0.88 -9.48 -11.52
CA GLU A 97 0.67 -8.52 -12.62
C GLU A 97 0.20 -9.22 -13.90
N VAL A 98 0.81 -10.34 -14.28
CA VAL A 98 0.39 -11.15 -15.45
C VAL A 98 -0.99 -11.78 -15.21
N GLU A 99 -1.25 -12.25 -13.99
CA GLU A 99 -2.48 -12.91 -13.59
C GLU A 99 -3.55 -11.91 -13.09
N THR A 100 -3.41 -10.60 -13.33
CA THR A 100 -4.27 -9.53 -12.76
C THR A 100 -5.77 -9.75 -13.00
N GLU A 101 -6.15 -10.42 -14.09
CA GLU A 101 -7.54 -10.76 -14.42
C GLU A 101 -8.13 -11.91 -13.58
N GLN A 102 -7.26 -12.73 -12.97
CA GLN A 102 -7.64 -13.81 -12.04
C GLN A 102 -7.90 -13.29 -10.63
N TYR A 103 -7.29 -12.16 -10.24
CA TYR A 103 -7.51 -11.50 -8.94
C TYR A 103 -8.71 -10.53 -9.01
N ARG A 104 -9.91 -11.04 -8.73
CA ARG A 104 -11.16 -10.25 -8.66
C ARG A 104 -11.52 -9.91 -7.22
N TYR A 105 -11.79 -8.64 -6.93
CA TYR A 105 -12.30 -8.20 -5.62
C TYR A 105 -13.77 -8.54 -5.46
N ASN A 106 -14.12 -9.01 -4.26
CA ASN A 106 -15.48 -9.36 -3.90
C ASN A 106 -15.91 -8.44 -2.76
N LEU A 107 -16.57 -7.32 -3.10
CA LEU A 107 -17.01 -6.30 -2.14
C LEU A 107 -17.93 -6.86 -1.03
N LEU A 108 -18.56 -8.02 -1.27
CA LEU A 108 -19.34 -8.75 -0.27
C LEU A 108 -18.49 -9.24 0.93
N GLY A 109 -17.19 -9.44 0.74
CA GLY A 109 -16.25 -9.77 1.83
C GLY A 109 -15.95 -8.58 2.76
N LEU A 110 -16.04 -7.34 2.26
CA LEU A 110 -15.84 -6.13 3.04
C LEU A 110 -16.93 -5.97 4.13
N PHE A 111 -18.16 -6.44 3.86
CA PHE A 111 -19.22 -6.49 4.87
C PHE A 111 -18.98 -7.62 5.90
N GLY A 112 -18.39 -8.75 5.51
CA GLY A 112 -18.06 -9.84 6.46
C GLY A 112 -17.01 -9.45 7.50
N VAL A 113 -16.05 -8.59 7.13
CA VAL A 113 -14.99 -8.11 8.04
C VAL A 113 -15.47 -7.04 9.01
N LEU A 114 -16.53 -6.29 8.67
CA LEU A 114 -17.22 -5.41 9.63
C LEU A 114 -17.99 -6.19 10.72
N PHE A 115 -18.27 -7.48 10.51
CA PHE A 115 -19.03 -8.35 11.42
C PHE A 115 -18.19 -9.40 12.17
N ASN A 116 -16.86 -9.25 12.21
CA ASN A 116 -15.96 -10.11 13.00
C ASN A 116 -16.04 -11.61 12.61
N MET A 117 -16.24 -11.91 11.32
CA MET A 117 -16.25 -13.29 10.80
C MET A 117 -14.91 -13.62 10.12
N GLU A 118 -14.26 -14.69 10.57
CA GLU A 118 -13.07 -15.30 9.95
C GLU A 118 -13.40 -15.85 8.56
N LEU A 119 -13.44 -14.97 7.55
CA LEU A 119 -13.63 -15.38 6.16
C LEU A 119 -12.27 -15.51 5.48
N ASN A 120 -11.63 -16.66 5.68
CA ASN A 120 -10.46 -17.08 4.93
C ASN A 120 -10.89 -17.40 3.49
N ARG A 121 -10.82 -16.43 2.57
CA ARG A 121 -11.20 -16.60 1.16
C ARG A 121 -9.98 -16.48 0.26
N GLN A 122 -9.68 -17.54 -0.47
CA GLN A 122 -8.61 -17.54 -1.47
C GLN A 122 -8.86 -16.40 -2.49
N HIS A 123 -7.83 -15.59 -2.75
CA HIS A 123 -7.80 -14.50 -3.75
C HIS A 123 -8.48 -13.17 -3.38
N ALA A 124 -8.78 -12.92 -2.11
CA ALA A 124 -9.27 -11.61 -1.64
C ALA A 124 -8.39 -11.10 -0.48
N TYR A 125 -7.59 -10.05 -0.74
CA TYR A 125 -6.70 -9.45 0.25
C TYR A 125 -7.14 -8.03 0.61
N PHE A 126 -7.03 -7.67 1.89
CA PHE A 126 -6.93 -6.25 2.29
C PHE A 126 -5.55 -5.68 1.94
N CYS A 127 -5.42 -4.36 1.87
CA CYS A 127 -4.15 -3.73 1.51
C CYS A 127 -2.98 -4.14 2.44
N SER A 128 -3.22 -4.20 3.76
CA SER A 128 -2.20 -4.64 4.73
C SER A 128 -1.95 -6.14 4.65
N GLU A 129 -3.02 -6.93 4.50
CA GLU A 129 -2.93 -8.38 4.33
C GLU A 129 -2.08 -8.76 3.12
N PHE A 130 -2.24 -8.05 1.99
CA PHE A 130 -1.43 -8.23 0.79
C PHE A 130 0.06 -8.00 1.08
N VAL A 131 0.39 -6.85 1.70
CA VAL A 131 1.79 -6.51 2.03
C VAL A 131 2.38 -7.55 2.99
N VAL A 132 1.66 -7.93 4.04
CA VAL A 132 2.13 -8.96 4.99
C VAL A 132 2.30 -10.31 4.32
N THR A 133 1.35 -10.72 3.47
CA THR A 133 1.41 -12.02 2.78
C THR A 133 2.66 -12.10 1.92
N LEU A 134 2.97 -11.06 1.14
CA LEU A 134 4.21 -10.99 0.37
C LEU A 134 5.46 -11.09 1.24
N LEU A 135 5.50 -10.33 2.34
CA LEU A 135 6.65 -10.34 3.26
C LEU A 135 6.82 -11.68 3.98
N LYS A 136 5.73 -12.36 4.33
CA LYS A 136 5.73 -13.71 4.92
C LYS A 136 6.20 -14.76 3.92
N GLU A 137 5.65 -14.75 2.71
CA GLU A 137 6.04 -15.68 1.63
C GLU A 137 7.53 -15.55 1.29
N ALA A 138 8.10 -14.34 1.38
CA ALA A 138 9.54 -14.10 1.17
C ALA A 138 10.41 -14.35 2.42
N GLY A 139 9.83 -14.82 3.54
CA GLY A 139 10.56 -15.09 4.79
C GLY A 139 11.08 -13.84 5.52
N ILE A 140 10.53 -12.66 5.22
CA ILE A 140 10.99 -11.37 5.76
C ILE A 140 10.24 -11.01 7.04
N TYR A 141 8.93 -11.27 7.08
CA TYR A 141 8.07 -10.97 8.22
C TYR A 141 7.69 -12.27 8.94
N LEU A 142 8.17 -12.46 10.17
CA LEU A 142 8.08 -13.75 10.88
C LEU A 142 7.07 -13.75 12.04
N ASN A 143 6.21 -12.73 12.15
CA ASN A 143 5.18 -12.71 13.19
C ASN A 143 4.12 -13.79 12.93
N ASP A 144 3.73 -14.54 13.96
CA ASP A 144 2.75 -15.63 13.86
C ASP A 144 1.31 -15.16 13.59
N LYS A 145 1.01 -13.87 13.84
CA LYS A 145 -0.32 -13.31 13.61
C LYS A 145 -0.78 -13.53 12.15
N PRO A 146 -1.96 -14.12 11.89
CA PRO A 146 -2.48 -14.30 10.53
C PRO A 146 -2.52 -12.99 9.75
N ALA A 147 -2.12 -13.00 8.47
CA ALA A 147 -2.02 -11.79 7.65
C ALA A 147 -3.35 -11.01 7.59
N CYS A 148 -4.48 -11.72 7.55
CA CYS A 148 -5.83 -11.16 7.53
C CYS A 148 -6.20 -10.39 8.80
N LEU A 149 -5.46 -10.58 9.90
CA LEU A 149 -5.68 -9.88 11.17
C LEU A 149 -4.70 -8.72 11.39
N ILE A 150 -3.72 -8.54 10.50
CA ILE A 150 -2.69 -7.49 10.65
C ILE A 150 -3.24 -6.16 10.13
N LYS A 151 -3.27 -5.17 11.03
CA LYS A 151 -3.67 -3.80 10.71
C LYS A 151 -2.48 -3.03 10.15
N PRO A 152 -2.70 -1.97 9.35
CA PRO A 152 -1.62 -1.08 8.92
C PRO A 152 -0.77 -0.53 10.08
N GLN A 153 -1.37 -0.30 11.25
CA GLN A 153 -0.69 0.16 12.47
C GLN A 153 0.35 -0.85 12.95
N ASP A 154 -0.05 -2.12 13.06
CA ASP A 154 0.83 -3.22 13.48
C ASP A 154 2.08 -3.30 12.57
N LEU A 155 1.90 -2.96 11.29
CA LEU A 155 2.94 -2.95 10.28
C LEU A 155 3.88 -1.73 10.44
N LYS A 156 3.35 -0.54 10.76
CA LYS A 156 4.15 0.68 11.05
C LYS A 156 5.02 0.53 12.30
N GLU A 157 4.54 -0.21 13.30
CA GLU A 157 5.26 -0.47 14.54
C GLU A 157 6.33 -1.58 14.40
N TRP A 158 6.43 -2.20 13.23
CA TRP A 158 7.43 -3.22 12.99
C TRP A 158 8.85 -2.62 12.95
N HIS A 159 9.67 -3.00 13.93
CA HIS A 159 11.02 -2.46 14.18
C HIS A 159 11.99 -2.53 12.99
N ALA A 160 11.79 -3.45 12.03
CA ALA A 160 12.66 -3.55 10.85
C ALA A 160 12.41 -2.40 9.85
N LEU A 161 11.25 -1.74 9.94
CA LEU A 161 10.92 -0.60 9.10
C LEU A 161 11.53 0.68 9.64
N LYS A 162 12.20 1.42 8.75
CA LYS A 162 12.70 2.76 9.05
C LYS A 162 11.81 3.80 8.39
N LEU A 163 11.17 4.67 9.17
CA LEU A 163 10.45 5.82 8.62
C LEU A 163 11.44 6.73 7.89
N THR A 164 11.21 6.99 6.60
CA THR A 164 12.04 7.88 5.78
C THR A 164 11.34 9.19 5.42
N TYR A 165 10.00 9.20 5.41
CA TYR A 165 9.23 10.41 5.15
C TYR A 165 7.84 10.33 5.78
N HIS A 166 7.34 11.45 6.30
CA HIS A 166 5.96 11.61 6.73
C HIS A 166 5.48 13.02 6.38
N GLY A 167 4.41 13.14 5.58
CA GLY A 167 3.93 14.42 5.11
C GLY A 167 3.05 14.32 3.85
N ASP A 168 3.03 15.38 3.06
CA ASP A 168 2.27 15.42 1.80
C ASP A 168 2.97 14.56 0.73
N LEU A 169 2.25 13.62 0.11
CA LEU A 169 2.80 12.74 -0.92
C LEU A 169 3.35 13.50 -2.15
N PRO A 170 2.70 14.58 -2.65
CA PRO A 170 3.25 15.38 -3.74
C PRO A 170 4.64 15.96 -3.46
N VAL A 171 4.89 16.39 -2.22
CA VAL A 171 6.18 16.97 -1.82
C VAL A 171 7.28 15.92 -1.89
N TYR A 172 7.01 14.69 -1.41
CA TYR A 172 7.97 13.59 -1.53
C TYR A 172 8.27 13.27 -3.01
N LEU A 173 7.24 13.16 -3.85
CA LEU A 173 7.38 12.85 -5.26
C LEU A 173 8.19 13.91 -6.02
N GLN A 174 8.03 15.18 -5.66
CA GLN A 174 8.83 16.27 -6.22
C GLN A 174 10.32 16.13 -5.87
N GLN A 175 10.63 15.72 -4.64
CA GLN A 175 12.01 15.59 -4.16
C GLN A 175 12.73 14.33 -4.68
N HIS A 176 12.01 13.24 -4.92
CA HIS A 176 12.61 11.92 -5.16
C HIS A 176 12.27 11.30 -6.53
N GLY A 177 11.25 11.81 -7.23
CA GLY A 177 10.63 11.14 -8.37
C GLY A 177 10.62 11.92 -9.68
N GLY A 178 11.24 13.10 -9.74
CA GLY A 178 11.49 13.85 -10.97
C GLY A 178 10.25 14.33 -11.75
N TYR A 179 9.12 14.59 -11.07
CA TYR A 179 7.91 15.11 -11.72
C TYR A 179 7.34 16.29 -10.95
N GLU A 180 7.09 17.41 -11.65
CA GLU A 180 6.25 18.49 -11.13
C GLU A 180 4.81 17.96 -11.06
N VAL A 181 4.38 17.56 -9.87
CA VAL A 181 2.94 17.61 -9.57
C VAL A 181 2.54 19.05 -9.85
N GLN A 182 1.50 19.28 -10.67
CA GLN A 182 0.89 20.61 -10.79
C GLN A 182 0.27 20.95 -9.42
N VAL A 183 1.11 21.40 -8.49
CA VAL A 183 0.66 21.93 -7.21
C VAL A 183 0.02 23.27 -7.54
N PRO A 184 -1.24 23.51 -7.16
CA PRO A 184 -1.88 24.80 -7.39
C PRO A 184 -0.99 25.93 -6.87
N LEU A 185 -0.78 26.97 -7.70
CA LEU A 185 0.20 28.04 -7.47
C LEU A 185 0.11 28.66 -6.07
N TRP A 186 -1.08 28.71 -5.46
CA TRP A 186 -1.30 29.30 -4.15
C TRP A 186 -0.54 28.59 -3.00
N LYS A 187 -0.19 27.31 -3.13
CA LYS A 187 0.62 26.60 -2.11
C LYS A 187 2.12 26.92 -2.19
N ARG A 188 2.63 27.42 -3.33
CA ARG A 188 4.03 27.86 -3.46
C ARG A 188 4.32 29.19 -2.75
N ILE A 189 3.28 29.95 -2.36
CA ILE A 189 3.39 31.31 -1.82
C ILE A 189 3.54 31.31 -0.28
N TYR A 190 3.25 30.21 0.40
CA TYR A 190 3.23 30.12 1.87
C TYR A 190 4.28 29.18 2.48
N ASN A 191 5.33 28.83 1.73
CA ASN A 191 6.54 28.15 2.25
C ASN A 191 7.75 29.06 2.08
#